data_AF-A0A9C8LWG4-F1
#
_entry.id   AF-A0A9C8LWG4-F1
#
_cell.length_a   1.000
_cell.length_b   1.000
_cell.length_c   1.000
_cell.angle_alpha   90.00
_cell.angle_beta   90.00
_cell.angle_gamma   90.00
#
_symmetry.space_group_name_H-M   'P 1'
#
loop_
_entity.id
_entity.type
_entity.pdbx_description
1 polymer ?
#
loop_
_entity_poly.entity_id
_entity_poly.type
_entity_poly.pdbx_seq_one_letter_code
_entity_poly.pdbx_strand_id
1 'polypeptide(L)'
;MISQNIYKHYNENIADLKGKTIYFVEDELEKSISSEAKIKQIYPGKVKIVEKEDIKKLIMSGDENAVFLHKVGPEGKNLNARVYKILVGAGDSQFYYFDYHKLTGKSPDAFLSKDFQKLAKAK
;
A
#
# COMPACT_ATOMS: atom_id res chain seq x y z
N MET A 1 12.71 -19.18 -4.77
CA MET A 1 12.63 -17.95 -3.93
C MET A 1 12.50 -16.78 -4.88
N ILE A 2 11.54 -15.87 -4.65
CA ILE A 2 11.54 -14.56 -5.33
C ILE A 2 12.83 -13.89 -4.87
N SER A 3 13.79 -13.68 -5.79
CA SER A 3 15.13 -13.23 -5.43
C SER A 3 15.06 -11.84 -4.80
N GLN A 4 15.99 -11.53 -3.88
CA GLN A 4 16.16 -10.20 -3.26
C GLN A 4 16.15 -9.04 -4.29
N ASN A 5 16.46 -9.35 -5.54
CA ASN A 5 16.49 -8.41 -6.66
C ASN A 5 15.10 -7.85 -7.03
N ILE A 6 14.02 -8.61 -6.83
CA ILE A 6 12.66 -8.20 -7.22
C ILE A 6 12.13 -7.11 -6.29
N TYR A 7 12.38 -7.22 -4.98
CA TYR A 7 12.01 -6.18 -4.04
C TYR A 7 12.77 -4.89 -4.27
N LYS A 8 14.07 -5.00 -4.57
CA LYS A 8 14.87 -3.82 -4.89
C LYS A 8 14.28 -3.12 -6.10
N HIS A 9 14.10 -3.84 -7.20
CA HIS A 9 13.58 -3.32 -8.46
C HIS A 9 12.22 -2.62 -8.31
N TYR A 10 11.23 -3.25 -7.68
CA TYR A 10 9.89 -2.66 -7.54
C TYR A 10 9.76 -1.57 -6.47
N ASN A 11 10.82 -1.34 -5.68
CA ASN A 11 10.87 -0.25 -4.70
C ASN A 11 11.86 0.83 -5.12
N GLU A 12 12.38 0.84 -6.35
CA GLU A 12 13.29 1.88 -6.85
C GLU A 12 12.63 3.27 -6.84
N ASN A 13 11.32 3.33 -7.15
CA ASN A 13 10.56 4.58 -7.24
C ASN A 13 9.95 5.02 -5.90
N ILE A 14 10.28 4.38 -4.78
CA ILE A 14 9.67 4.69 -3.49
C ILE A 14 9.95 6.13 -3.02
N ALA A 15 11.04 6.74 -3.49
CA ALA A 15 11.36 8.14 -3.22
C ALA A 15 10.38 9.10 -3.91
N ASP A 16 9.88 8.71 -5.09
CA ASP A 16 8.98 9.52 -5.93
C ASP A 16 7.54 9.57 -5.40
N LEU A 17 7.24 8.80 -4.34
CA LEU A 17 6.02 8.97 -3.53
C LEU A 17 5.97 10.34 -2.84
N LYS A 18 7.12 11.00 -2.66
CA LYS A 18 7.19 12.30 -2.00
C LYS A 18 6.44 13.34 -2.83
N GLY A 19 5.31 13.81 -2.30
CA GLY A 19 4.46 14.82 -2.93
C GLY A 19 3.13 14.27 -3.47
N LYS A 20 3.09 12.96 -3.76
CA LYS A 20 1.88 12.23 -4.13
C LYS A 20 0.99 11.97 -2.90
N THR A 21 -0.28 11.67 -3.16
CA THR A 21 -1.25 11.25 -2.14
C THR A 21 -1.53 9.76 -2.28
N ILE A 22 -1.42 9.01 -1.19
CA ILE A 22 -1.74 7.58 -1.17
C ILE A 22 -3.21 7.41 -0.75
N TYR A 23 -3.98 6.72 -1.58
CA TYR A 23 -5.39 6.45 -1.38
C TYR A 23 -5.59 4.99 -0.99
N PHE A 24 -6.36 4.78 0.07
CA PHE A 24 -6.70 3.45 0.59
C PHE A 24 -8.20 3.32 0.77
N VAL A 25 -8.70 2.09 0.72
CA VAL A 25 -10.01 1.74 1.28
C VAL A 25 -9.81 1.24 2.70
N GLU A 26 -10.70 1.61 3.62
CA GLU A 26 -10.54 1.29 5.05
C GLU A 26 -10.46 -0.23 5.31
N ASP A 27 -11.23 -1.03 4.56
CA ASP A 27 -11.27 -2.50 4.69
C ASP A 27 -9.97 -3.21 4.28
N GLU A 28 -9.06 -2.50 3.60
CA GLU A 28 -7.75 -2.99 3.21
C GLU A 28 -6.65 -2.66 4.21
N LEU A 29 -6.96 -1.91 5.28
CA LEU A 29 -6.01 -1.48 6.31
C LEU A 29 -6.09 -2.33 7.58
N GLU A 30 -4.96 -2.51 8.24
CA GLU A 30 -4.93 -3.09 9.58
C GLU A 30 -5.65 -2.16 10.58
N LYS A 31 -6.45 -2.72 11.50
CA LYS A 31 -7.25 -1.96 12.48
C LYS A 31 -6.46 -0.94 13.31
N SER A 32 -5.17 -1.20 13.55
CA SER A 32 -4.27 -0.31 14.28
C SER A 32 -3.96 0.99 13.53
N ILE A 33 -4.23 1.05 12.23
CA ILE A 33 -3.96 2.17 11.31
C ILE A 33 -5.17 2.51 10.44
N SER A 34 -6.39 2.12 10.84
CA SER A 34 -7.63 2.32 10.06
C SER A 34 -8.15 3.77 10.04
N SER A 35 -7.31 4.76 10.31
CA SER A 35 -7.69 6.17 10.17
C SER A 35 -6.50 7.04 9.81
N GLU A 36 -6.75 8.12 9.05
CA GLU A 36 -5.70 9.05 8.62
C GLU A 36 -4.91 9.63 9.81
N ALA A 37 -5.61 9.90 10.93
CA ALA A 37 -4.98 10.39 12.16
C ALA A 37 -3.99 9.38 12.77
N LYS A 38 -4.30 8.07 12.73
CA LYS A 38 -3.39 7.01 13.20
C LYS A 38 -2.21 6.83 12.24
N ILE A 39 -2.47 6.87 10.94
CA ILE A 39 -1.44 6.75 9.90
C ILE A 39 -0.43 7.89 10.01
N LYS A 40 -0.89 9.12 10.21
CA LYS A 40 -0.04 10.33 10.33
C LYS A 40 0.98 10.24 11.47
N GLN A 41 0.73 9.44 12.51
CA GLN A 41 1.69 9.21 13.59
C GLN A 41 2.89 8.35 13.17
N ILE A 42 2.76 7.61 12.06
CA ILE A 42 3.75 6.64 11.57
C ILE A 42 4.38 7.10 10.25
N TYR A 43 3.58 7.72 9.38
CA TYR A 43 3.99 8.15 8.05
C TYR A 43 3.65 9.63 7.84
N PRO A 44 4.65 10.48 7.53
CA PRO A 44 4.44 11.92 7.39
C PRO A 44 3.84 12.35 6.04
N GLY A 45 3.74 11.43 5.07
CA GLY A 45 3.21 11.72 3.75
C GLY A 45 1.69 11.91 3.72
N LYS A 46 1.16 12.33 2.56
CA LYS A 46 -0.27 12.55 2.36
C LYS A 46 -0.97 11.20 2.17
N VAL A 47 -1.97 10.94 3.00
CA VAL A 47 -2.80 9.73 2.91
C VAL A 47 -4.26 10.14 2.98
N LYS A 48 -5.09 9.48 2.16
CA LYS A 48 -6.55 9.60 2.22
C LYS A 48 -7.20 8.21 2.30
N ILE A 49 -8.20 8.08 3.15
CA ILE A 49 -9.09 6.91 3.17
C ILE A 49 -10.36 7.29 2.43
N VAL A 50 -10.70 6.52 1.40
CA VAL A 50 -11.80 6.80 0.46
C VAL A 50 -12.57 5.53 0.11
N GLU A 51 -13.67 5.70 -0.61
CA GLU A 51 -14.42 4.57 -1.17
C GLU A 51 -13.77 4.04 -2.45
N LYS A 52 -14.07 2.76 -2.77
CA LYS A 52 -13.57 2.09 -3.99
C LYS A 52 -13.88 2.87 -5.28
N GLU A 53 -15.04 3.52 -5.35
CA GLU A 53 -15.45 4.29 -6.53
C GLU A 53 -14.59 5.55 -6.73
N ASP A 54 -14.04 6.14 -5.66
CA ASP A 54 -13.16 7.31 -5.79
C ASP A 54 -11.78 6.92 -6.33
N ILE A 55 -11.24 5.77 -5.90
CA ILE A 55 -10.02 5.22 -6.48
C ILE A 55 -10.21 4.95 -7.97
N LYS A 56 -11.36 4.37 -8.36
CA LYS A 56 -11.69 4.14 -9.77
C LYS A 56 -11.72 5.44 -10.57
N LYS A 57 -12.30 6.52 -10.03
CA LYS A 57 -12.28 7.84 -10.69
C LYS A 57 -10.86 8.35 -10.90
N LEU A 58 -9.99 8.25 -9.89
CA LEU A 58 -8.57 8.67 -9.99
C LEU A 58 -7.81 7.91 -11.08
N ILE A 59 -8.06 6.61 -11.20
CA ILE A 59 -7.50 5.77 -12.27
C ILE A 59 -8.05 6.20 -13.63
N MET A 60 -9.37 6.36 -13.77
CA MET A 60 -10.00 6.76 -15.02
C MET A 60 -9.58 8.16 -15.48
N SER A 61 -9.30 9.07 -14.55
CA SER A 61 -8.81 10.42 -14.86
C SER A 61 -7.30 10.48 -15.11
N GLY A 62 -6.55 9.41 -14.85
CA GLY A 62 -5.09 9.39 -14.98
C GLY A 62 -4.39 10.39 -14.04
N ASP A 63 -4.84 10.51 -12.79
CA ASP A 63 -4.26 11.48 -11.85
C ASP A 63 -2.80 11.12 -11.53
N GLU A 64 -1.87 11.94 -12.03
CA GLU A 64 -0.42 11.75 -11.86
C GLU A 64 0.04 11.86 -10.40
N ASN A 65 -0.75 12.47 -9.52
CA ASN A 65 -0.43 12.63 -8.10
C ASN A 65 -1.10 11.59 -7.21
N ALA A 66 -1.94 10.72 -7.77
CA ALA A 66 -2.63 9.68 -7.03
C ALA A 66 -1.89 8.34 -7.09
N VAL A 67 -1.72 7.73 -5.93
CA VAL A 67 -1.20 6.37 -5.77
C VAL A 67 -2.23 5.57 -4.98
N PHE A 68 -2.55 4.35 -5.40
CA PHE A 68 -3.53 3.50 -4.73
C PHE A 68 -2.95 2.14 -4.37
N LEU A 69 -3.55 1.47 -3.40
CA LEU A 69 -3.20 0.11 -3.02
C LEU A 69 -3.83 -0.91 -3.97
N HIS A 70 -3.02 -1.82 -4.50
CA HIS A 70 -3.45 -3.09 -5.06
C HIS A 70 -3.04 -4.21 -4.09
N LYS A 71 -4.01 -4.72 -3.33
CA LYS A 71 -3.81 -5.82 -2.38
C LYS A 71 -4.27 -7.14 -3.00
N VAL A 72 -3.42 -8.16 -2.95
CA VAL A 72 -3.78 -9.52 -3.36
C VAL A 72 -3.54 -10.46 -2.19
N GLY A 73 -4.61 -11.01 -1.63
CA GLY A 73 -4.59 -11.92 -0.50
C GLY A 73 -5.61 -13.04 -0.65
N PRO A 74 -5.59 -14.05 0.24
CA PRO A 74 -6.54 -15.15 0.20
C PRO A 74 -7.95 -14.69 0.56
N GLU A 75 -8.97 -15.12 -0.18
CA GLU A 75 -10.34 -15.12 0.32
C GLU A 75 -10.47 -16.25 1.37
N GLY A 76 -10.27 -15.94 2.65
CA GLY A 76 -10.50 -16.86 3.77
C GLY A 76 -9.30 -17.10 4.70
N LYS A 77 -9.43 -18.07 5.61
CA LYS A 77 -8.51 -18.29 6.74
C LYS A 77 -7.38 -19.29 6.44
N ASN A 78 -6.86 -19.30 5.22
CA ASN A 78 -5.73 -20.16 4.86
C ASN A 78 -4.43 -19.61 5.48
N LEU A 79 -4.17 -20.03 6.73
CA LEU A 79 -2.94 -19.73 7.45
C LEU A 79 -1.74 -20.15 6.59
N ASN A 80 -0.76 -19.25 6.43
CA ASN A 80 0.40 -19.31 5.50
C ASN A 80 0.21 -18.82 4.06
N ALA A 81 -0.98 -18.39 3.65
CA ALA A 81 -1.13 -17.65 2.41
C ALA A 81 -0.32 -16.35 2.42
N ARG A 82 0.11 -15.89 1.24
CA ARG A 82 0.83 -14.62 1.09
C ARG A 82 -0.15 -13.51 0.76
N VAL A 83 0.04 -12.37 1.40
CA VAL A 83 -0.68 -11.13 1.15
C VAL A 83 0.30 -10.16 0.51
N TYR A 84 0.12 -9.93 -0.79
CA TYR A 84 0.92 -9.03 -1.61
C TYR A 84 0.30 -7.64 -1.58
N LYS A 85 1.14 -6.61 -1.49
CA LYS A 85 0.75 -5.21 -1.39
C LYS A 85 1.59 -4.41 -2.38
N ILE A 86 0.91 -3.75 -3.30
CA ILE A 86 1.55 -2.92 -4.32
C ILE A 86 0.95 -1.52 -4.24
N LEU A 87 1.78 -0.49 -4.17
CA LEU A 87 1.32 0.88 -4.39
C LEU A 87 1.55 1.25 -5.85
N VAL A 88 0.47 1.58 -6.54
CA VAL A 88 0.45 1.81 -8.00
C VAL A 88 0.01 3.23 -8.28
N GLY A 89 0.74 3.94 -9.14
CA GLY A 89 0.33 5.27 -9.58
C GLY A 89 -0.86 5.19 -10.55
N ALA A 90 -1.85 6.06 -10.33
CA ALA A 90 -3.06 6.09 -11.14
C ALA A 90 -2.80 6.64 -12.56
N GLY A 91 -1.92 7.64 -12.71
CA GLY A 91 -1.57 8.22 -14.01
C GLY A 91 -0.41 7.56 -14.74
N ASP A 92 0.51 6.90 -14.04
CA ASP A 92 1.79 6.42 -14.61
C ASP A 92 1.98 4.89 -14.54
N SER A 93 1.07 4.19 -13.84
CA SER A 93 1.17 2.74 -13.57
C SER A 93 2.48 2.29 -12.91
N GLN A 94 3.27 3.22 -12.36
CA GLN A 94 4.54 2.91 -11.71
C GLN A 94 4.28 2.23 -10.38
N PHE A 95 5.17 1.30 -10.02
CA PHE A 95 5.16 0.68 -8.70
C PHE A 95 6.02 1.53 -7.79
N TYR A 96 5.39 2.03 -6.73
CA TYR A 96 6.03 2.85 -5.71
C TYR A 96 6.40 2.04 -4.48
N TYR A 97 5.73 0.91 -4.28
CA TYR A 97 5.98 0.01 -3.18
C TYR A 97 5.57 -1.40 -3.57
N PHE A 98 6.39 -2.38 -3.22
CA PHE A 98 6.05 -3.79 -3.29
C PHE A 98 6.55 -4.49 -2.04
N ASP A 99 5.63 -5.17 -1.35
CA ASP A 99 5.97 -6.09 -0.29
C ASP A 99 4.95 -7.22 -0.17
N TYR A 100 5.32 -8.29 0.53
CA TYR A 100 4.36 -9.28 0.96
C TYR A 100 4.61 -9.70 2.40
N HIS A 101 3.57 -10.22 3.03
CA HIS A 101 3.71 -10.94 4.30
C HIS A 101 2.94 -12.26 4.26
N LYS A 102 3.26 -13.16 5.20
CA LYS A 102 2.46 -14.36 5.41
C LYS A 102 1.31 -14.03 6.35
N LEU A 103 0.11 -14.49 6.02
CA LEU A 103 -1.06 -14.38 6.86
C LEU A 103 -0.81 -15.09 8.21
N THR A 104 -0.90 -14.34 9.30
CA THR A 104 -0.82 -14.85 10.69
C THR A 104 -1.82 -14.11 11.57
N GLY A 105 -2.07 -14.60 12.79
CA GLY A 105 -2.95 -13.90 13.73
C GLY A 105 -2.50 -12.46 14.07
N LYS A 106 -1.22 -12.12 13.86
CA LYS A 106 -0.65 -10.78 14.08
C LYS A 106 -0.47 -9.98 12.79
N SER A 107 -0.67 -10.59 11.63
CA SER A 107 -0.47 -9.97 10.33
C SER A 107 -1.63 -10.43 9.44
N PRO A 108 -2.78 -9.73 9.55
CA PRO A 108 -4.01 -10.09 8.85
C PRO A 108 -3.91 -9.75 7.36
N ASP A 109 -4.93 -10.10 6.59
CA ASP A 109 -5.04 -9.81 5.16
C ASP A 109 -5.27 -8.32 4.87
N ALA A 110 -4.25 -7.50 5.13
CA ALA A 110 -4.31 -6.05 5.08
C ALA A 110 -2.94 -5.41 4.79
N PHE A 111 -2.95 -4.13 4.47
CA PHE A 111 -1.80 -3.24 4.58
C PHE A 111 -1.53 -2.97 6.06
N LEU A 112 -0.29 -3.16 6.50
CA LEU A 112 0.09 -3.23 7.89
C LEU A 112 0.77 -1.94 8.36
N SER A 113 0.76 -1.70 9.68
CA SER A 113 1.53 -0.61 10.28
C SER A 113 3.01 -0.64 9.90
N LYS A 114 3.60 -1.84 9.78
CA LYS A 114 4.99 -2.04 9.36
C LYS A 114 5.27 -1.59 7.92
N ASP A 115 4.26 -1.57 7.06
CA ASP A 115 4.42 -1.12 5.69
C ASP A 115 4.58 0.40 5.66
N PHE A 116 3.77 1.14 6.42
CA PHE A 116 3.96 2.58 6.63
C PHE A 116 5.31 2.91 7.27
N GLN A 117 5.81 2.09 8.20
CA GLN A 117 7.15 2.26 8.77
C GLN A 117 8.26 2.08 7.72
N LYS A 118 8.06 1.20 6.72
CA LYS A 118 8.99 1.05 5.59
C LYS A 118 8.93 2.26 4.67
N LEU A 119 7.73 2.72 4.32
CA LEU A 119 7.52 3.94 3.53
C LEU A 119 8.17 5.17 4.19
N ALA A 120 8.04 5.33 5.51
CA ALA A 120 8.62 6.45 6.25
C ALA A 120 10.17 6.43 6.28
N LYS A 121 10.78 5.27 6.10
CA LYS A 121 12.25 5.09 6.09
C LYS A 121 12.85 5.20 4.69
N ALA A 122 12.02 5.02 3.67
CA ALA A 122 12.41 5.23 2.29
C ALA A 122 12.68 6.72 2.08
N LYS A 123 13.93 7.04 1.72
CA LYS A 123 14.40 8.42 1.53
C LYS A 123 14.11 8.88 0.12
#